data_AF-X0V2Q9-F1
#
_entry.id   AF-X0V2Q9-F1
#
_cell.length_a   1.000
_cell.length_b   1.000
_cell.length_c   1.000
_cell.angle_alpha   90.00
_cell.angle_beta   90.00
_cell.angle_gamma   90.00
#
_symmetry.space_group_name_H-M   'P 1'
#
loop_
_entity.id
_entity.type
_entity.pdbx_description
1 polymer ?
#
loop_
_entity_poly.entity_id
_entity_poly.type
_entity_poly.pdbx_seq_one_letter_code
_entity_poly.pdbx_strand_id
1 'polypeptide(L)'
;EEYKNEAREEAVEKAKTKAESLAKIAGVKLGKIINVQEEYDKPFPLRAVGGTLKLESAMEDEETQIQPGSTEISVIITLSYEIL
;
A
#
# COMPACT_ATOMS: atom_id res chain seq x y z
N GLU A 1 -14.05 6.89 11.43
CA GLU A 1 -13.13 5.86 11.95
C GLU A 1 -13.50 4.46 11.48
N GLU A 2 -14.78 4.08 11.37
CA GLU A 2 -15.19 2.75 10.85
C GLU A 2 -14.60 2.39 9.47
N TYR A 3 -14.67 3.29 8.49
CA TYR A 3 -14.10 3.06 7.15
C TYR A 3 -12.58 2.79 7.15
N LYS A 4 -11.85 3.28 8.16
CA LYS A 4 -10.41 3.02 8.30
C LYS A 4 -10.13 1.64 8.87
N ASN A 5 -11.03 1.10 9.70
CA ASN A 5 -10.87 -0.22 10.29
C ASN A 5 -11.11 -1.31 9.24
N GLU A 6 -12.13 -1.16 8.40
CA GLU A 6 -12.42 -2.08 7.30
C GLU A 6 -11.26 -2.12 6.29
N ALA A 7 -10.78 -0.95 5.85
CA ALA A 7 -9.62 -0.84 4.97
C ALA A 7 -8.35 -1.47 5.59
N ARG A 8 -8.17 -1.37 6.92
CA ARG A 8 -7.05 -2.01 7.63
C ARG A 8 -7.17 -3.53 7.62
N GLU A 9 -8.34 -4.06 7.92
CA GLU A 9 -8.57 -5.51 7.96
C GLU A 9 -8.31 -6.13 6.58
N GLU A 10 -8.84 -5.51 5.53
CA GLU A 10 -8.63 -5.94 4.15
C GLU A 10 -7.15 -5.86 3.74
N ALA A 11 -6.47 -4.77 4.10
CA ALA A 11 -5.05 -4.60 3.80
C ALA A 11 -4.16 -5.66 4.51
N VAL A 12 -4.48 -6.01 5.76
CA VAL A 12 -3.78 -7.08 6.48
C VAL A 12 -4.03 -8.45 5.85
N GLU A 13 -5.26 -8.76 5.45
CA GLU A 13 -5.60 -10.01 4.78
C GLU A 13 -4.83 -10.15 3.46
N LYS A 14 -4.88 -9.12 2.61
CA LYS A 14 -4.13 -9.07 1.35
C LYS A 14 -2.62 -9.24 1.57
N ALA A 15 -2.06 -8.57 2.57
CA ALA A 15 -0.64 -8.67 2.90
C ALA A 15 -0.25 -10.10 3.33
N LYS A 16 -1.08 -10.75 4.16
CA LYS A 16 -0.87 -12.15 4.58
C LYS A 16 -0.90 -13.11 3.41
N THR A 17 -1.95 -13.05 2.57
CA THR A 17 -2.08 -13.94 1.40
C THR A 17 -0.91 -13.75 0.44
N LYS A 18 -0.46 -12.51 0.22
CA LYS A 18 0.71 -12.22 -0.62
C LYS A 18 1.99 -12.79 -0.01
N ALA A 19 2.19 -12.63 1.29
CA ALA A 19 3.34 -13.20 1.99
C ALA A 19 3.35 -14.74 1.89
N GLU A 20 2.22 -15.41 2.11
CA GLU A 20 2.11 -16.87 2.01
C GLU A 20 2.42 -17.39 0.61
N SER A 21 1.89 -16.70 -0.42
CA SER A 21 2.18 -17.02 -1.81
C SER A 21 3.67 -16.87 -2.13
N LEU A 22 4.28 -15.77 -1.70
CA LEU A 22 5.72 -15.52 -1.89
C LEU A 22 6.58 -16.55 -1.16
N ALA A 23 6.23 -16.91 0.07
CA ALA A 23 6.94 -17.92 0.84
C ALA A 23 6.87 -19.30 0.17
N LYS A 24 5.70 -19.67 -0.37
CA LYS A 24 5.52 -20.92 -1.12
C LYS A 24 6.37 -20.97 -2.38
N ILE A 25 6.47 -19.85 -3.11
CA ILE A 25 7.32 -19.75 -4.31
C ILE A 25 8.80 -19.81 -3.94
N ALA A 26 9.20 -19.13 -2.86
CA ALA A 26 10.58 -19.12 -2.38
C ALA A 26 11.00 -20.42 -1.66
N GLY A 27 10.07 -21.34 -1.40
CA GLY A 27 10.34 -22.59 -0.71
C GLY A 27 10.66 -22.43 0.78
N VAL A 28 10.29 -21.29 1.37
CA VAL A 28 10.51 -20.98 2.80
C VAL A 28 9.20 -21.05 3.58
N LYS A 29 9.28 -21.22 4.89
CA LYS A 29 8.12 -21.14 5.77
C LYS A 29 8.11 -19.76 6.45
N LEU A 30 6.94 -19.12 6.48
CA LEU A 30 6.74 -17.92 7.28
C LEU A 30 6.66 -18.30 8.75
N GLY A 31 7.41 -17.59 9.59
CA GLY A 31 7.32 -17.63 11.03
C GLY A 31 6.42 -16.52 11.58
N LYS A 32 6.76 -15.99 12.76
CA LYS A 32 5.98 -14.92 13.40
C LYS A 32 6.20 -13.57 12.71
N ILE A 33 5.19 -12.70 12.85
CA ILE A 33 5.33 -11.30 12.49
C ILE A 33 6.28 -10.65 13.49
N ILE A 34 7.36 -10.06 12.99
CA ILE A 34 8.37 -9.37 13.79
C ILE A 34 8.20 -7.84 13.73
N ASN A 35 7.49 -7.34 12.72
CA ASN A 35 7.24 -5.92 12.56
C ASN A 35 5.92 -5.66 11.80
N VAL A 36 5.18 -4.64 12.24
CA VAL A 36 3.99 -4.13 11.58
C VAL A 36 4.16 -2.63 11.45
N GLN A 37 4.12 -2.13 10.21
CA GLN A 37 4.11 -0.70 9.90
C GLN A 37 2.81 -0.36 9.21
N GLU A 38 2.14 0.67 9.71
CA GLU A 38 0.94 1.25 9.12
C GLU A 38 1.26 2.68 8.74
N GLU A 39 1.12 2.98 7.46
CA GLU A 39 1.28 4.32 6.90
C GLU A 39 -0.05 4.72 6.25
N TYR A 40 -0.51 5.92 6.60
CA TYR A 40 -1.62 6.53 5.90
C TYR A 40 -1.03 7.30 4.73
N ASP A 41 -1.55 7.05 3.53
CA ASP A 41 -1.22 7.92 2.41
C ASP A 41 -1.85 9.28 2.70
N LYS A 42 -1.05 10.18 3.26
CA LYS A 42 -1.41 11.57 3.41
C LYS A 42 -1.03 12.22 2.09
N PRO A 43 -1.97 12.82 1.34
CA PRO A 43 -1.61 13.51 0.11
C PRO A 43 -0.56 14.57 0.44
N PHE A 44 0.68 14.28 0.09
CA PHE A 44 1.77 15.23 0.23
C PHE A 44 1.67 16.19 -0.94
N PRO A 45 1.62 17.50 -0.71
CA PRO A 45 1.71 18.45 -1.80
C PRO A 45 3.07 18.24 -2.46
N LEU A 46 3.06 17.71 -3.68
CA LEU A 46 4.20 17.75 -4.58
C LEU A 46 4.58 19.23 -4.72
N ARG A 47 5.63 19.66 -4.02
CA ARG A 47 6.28 20.93 -4.35
C ARG A 47 6.83 20.74 -5.75
N ALA A 48 6.19 21.37 -6.74
CA ALA A 48 6.74 21.53 -8.06
C ALA A 48 8.08 22.25 -7.91
N VAL A 49 9.18 21.48 -7.84
CA VAL A 49 10.53 22.01 -8.01
C VAL A 49 10.56 22.44 -9.46
N GLY A 50 10.59 23.75 -9.65
CA GLY A 50 10.40 24.39 -10.95
C GLY A 50 11.28 23.76 -12.03
N GLY A 51 10.64 23.37 -13.12
CA GLY A 51 11.30 23.08 -14.39
C GLY A 51 11.62 21.60 -14.61
N THR A 52 10.90 21.00 -15.56
CA THR A 52 11.37 19.91 -16.41
C THR A 52 11.75 18.60 -15.70
N LEU A 53 10.78 17.91 -15.11
CA LEU A 53 10.81 16.45 -15.09
C LEU A 53 9.60 15.99 -15.89
N LYS A 54 9.89 15.33 -17.02
CA LYS A 54 8.93 14.62 -17.87
C LYS A 54 8.11 13.68 -16.98
N LEU A 55 6.94 14.13 -16.57
CA LEU A 55 5.93 13.30 -15.90
C LEU A 55 5.08 12.52 -16.92
N GLU A 56 5.27 12.80 -18.21
CA GLU A 56 4.47 12.25 -19.31
C GLU A 56 4.62 10.73 -19.51
N SER A 57 5.58 10.07 -18.85
CA SER A 57 5.78 8.61 -18.91
C SER A 57 5.45 7.88 -17.61
N ALA A 58 4.85 8.54 -16.63
CA ALA A 58 4.37 7.92 -15.38
C ALA A 58 2.85 8.10 -15.20
N MET A 59 2.15 8.63 -16.20
CA MET A 59 0.70 8.87 -16.20
C MET A 59 -0.05 8.01 -17.23
N GLU A 60 0.56 6.93 -17.73
CA GLU A 60 -0.19 5.90 -18.44
C GLU A 60 -0.79 4.95 -17.39
N ASP A 61 -2.12 5.04 -17.25
CA ASP A 61 -3.03 4.07 -16.62
C ASP A 61 -3.07 3.95 -15.09
N GLU A 62 -3.31 5.06 -14.39
CA GLU A 62 -4.31 5.00 -13.32
C GLU A 62 -5.26 6.20 -13.46
N GLU A 63 -6.39 5.97 -14.14
CA GLU A 63 -7.56 6.86 -14.01
C GLU A 63 -7.97 6.89 -12.53
N THR A 64 -7.38 7.76 -11.72
CA THR A 64 -7.94 8.06 -10.40
C THR A 64 -9.23 8.84 -10.65
N GLN A 65 -10.34 8.11 -10.78
CA GLN A 65 -11.69 8.63 -10.93
C GLN A 65 -12.16 9.28 -9.61
N ILE A 66 -11.42 10.25 -9.08
CA ILE A 66 -11.84 10.99 -7.89
C ILE A 66 -12.94 11.96 -8.34
N GLN A 67 -14.20 11.57 -8.18
CA GLN A 67 -15.32 12.48 -8.38
C GLN A 67 -15.22 13.63 -7.37
N PRO A 68 -15.48 14.90 -7.78
CA PRO A 68 -15.41 16.03 -6.86
C PRO A 68 -16.39 15.83 -5.70
N GLY A 69 -15.85 15.64 -4.49
CA GLY A 69 -16.61 15.31 -3.27
C GLY A 69 -16.28 13.94 -2.66
N SER A 70 -15.53 13.08 -3.34
CA SER A 70 -15.02 11.82 -2.78
C SER A 70 -13.69 12.04 -2.06
N THR A 71 -13.56 11.45 -0.86
CA THR A 71 -12.28 11.37 -0.13
C THR A 71 -11.82 9.92 -0.18
N GLU A 72 -10.78 9.64 -0.95
CA GLU A 72 -10.13 8.33 -0.94
C GLU A 72 -9.15 8.26 0.24
N ILE A 73 -9.28 7.22 1.05
CA ILE A 73 -8.44 6.98 2.22
C ILE A 73 -7.64 5.71 1.94
N SER A 74 -6.39 5.88 1.52
CA SER A 74 -5.48 4.76 1.28
C SER A 74 -4.66 4.47 2.54
N VAL A 75 -4.68 3.21 2.97
CA VAL A 75 -3.90 2.70 4.11
C VAL A 75 -2.90 1.68 3.59
N ILE A 76 -1.61 1.93 3.81
CA ILE A 76 -0.52 1.05 3.42
C ILE A 76 -0.04 0.31 4.66
N ILE A 77 -0.13 -1.03 4.64
CA ILE A 77 0.31 -1.87 5.75
C ILE A 77 1.46 -2.76 5.28
N THR A 78 2.59 -2.65 5.96
CA THR A 78 3.77 -3.47 5.72
C THR A 78 3.95 -4.44 6.89
N LEU A 79 3.82 -5.74 6.61
CA LEU A 79 4.04 -6.82 7.57
C LEU A 79 5.40 -7.47 7.29
N SER A 80 6.28 -7.53 8.29
CA SER A 80 7.56 -8.25 8.20
C SER A 80 7.49 -9.53 9.01
N TYR A 81 7.85 -10.63 8.36
CA TYR A 81 7.87 -11.98 8.95
C TYR A 81 9.30 -12.46 9.12
N GLU A 82 9.55 -13.23 10.17
CA GLU A 82 10.72 -14.10 10.19
C GLU A 82 10.51 -15.29 9.23
N ILE A 83 11.59 -15.82 8.67
CA ILE A 83 11.57 -17.07 7.91
C ILE A 83 12.08 -18.20 8.81
N LEU A 84 11.48 -19.39 8.67
CA LEU A 84 11.86 -20.62 9.37
C LEU A 84 12.74 -21.53 8.51
#